data_AF-A0ABD2ZUF4-F1
#
_entry.id   AF-A0ABD2ZUF4-F1
#
_cell.length_a   1.000
_cell.length_b   1.000
_cell.length_c   1.000
_cell.angle_alpha   90.00
_cell.angle_beta   90.00
_cell.angle_gamma   90.00
#
_symmetry.space_group_name_H-M   'P 1'
#
loop_
_entity.id
_entity.type
_entity.pdbx_description
1 polymer ?
#
loop_
_entity_poly.entity_id
_entity_poly.type
_entity_poly.pdbx_seq_one_letter_code
_entity_poly.pdbx_strand_id
1 'polypeptide(L)'
;MEVSVTGPSKFDIFSNVVHTSLNANLTKNLDGGGNDVANSQAMIQMENTIMTRRTPSIQTTLLKQPLKTFKPPTWPLPSTVSEFYSEEVISNCQREYVSMLWRNLKQQISKTSLEHMSSLNKHATRFLEEMGSKTDISALQGLIKTFFENIETYNSVKASFDGKMTQESYEGLLSTTQQNLRIIEMQEQEQVKSVEDLESQITQLGNKETELKEQLEHLCAQREEKTMVLNQSREILKKAQVEVAGLREEIQKIENTPRLSEEDVKVLGKMERLLEEDQNELSSFQFFG
;
A
#
# COMPACT_ATOMS: atom_id res chain seq x y z
N MET A 1 -24.09 -21.82 6.63
CA MET A 1 -22.67 -21.93 7.05
C MET A 1 -21.89 -21.20 5.99
N GLU A 2 -21.75 -19.89 6.14
CA GLU A 2 -21.08 -19.01 5.18
C GLU A 2 -19.63 -18.80 5.63
N VAL A 3 -18.69 -19.12 4.76
CA VAL A 3 -17.26 -18.90 4.99
C VAL A 3 -16.87 -17.64 4.22
N SER A 4 -16.67 -16.55 4.96
CA SER A 4 -16.13 -15.29 4.44
C SER A 4 -14.60 -15.40 4.41
N VAL A 5 -14.01 -15.33 3.22
CA VAL A 5 -12.55 -15.24 3.05
C VAL A 5 -12.20 -13.80 2.67
N THR A 6 -11.87 -13.01 3.67
CA THR A 6 -11.27 -11.67 3.52
C THR A 6 -9.76 -11.83 3.36
N GLY A 7 -9.28 -11.78 2.12
CA GLY A 7 -7.86 -11.61 1.81
C GLY A 7 -7.48 -10.11 1.77
N PRO A 8 -6.23 -9.75 2.09
CA PRO A 8 -5.79 -8.35 2.09
C PRO A 8 -5.78 -7.76 0.67
N SER A 9 -6.13 -6.47 0.58
CA SER A 9 -6.20 -5.72 -0.68
C SER A 9 -4.79 -5.47 -1.22
N LYS A 10 -4.62 -5.56 -2.55
CA LYS A 10 -3.35 -5.31 -3.26
C LYS A 10 -2.74 -3.92 -2.99
N PHE A 11 -3.48 -3.00 -2.35
CA PHE A 11 -2.98 -1.69 -1.92
C PHE A 11 -2.13 -1.72 -0.64
N ASP A 12 -2.23 -2.76 0.20
CA ASP A 12 -1.48 -2.82 1.47
C ASP A 12 0.00 -3.19 1.30
N ILE A 13 0.40 -3.65 0.12
CA ILE A 13 1.79 -4.09 -0.15
C ILE A 13 2.69 -2.89 -0.50
N PHE A 14 2.14 -1.79 -1.03
CA PHE A 14 2.93 -0.64 -1.47
C PHE A 14 3.17 0.41 -0.39
N SER A 15 2.41 0.43 0.70
CA SER A 15 2.62 1.39 1.80
C SER A 15 3.86 1.06 2.64
N ASN A 16 4.22 -0.21 2.77
CA ASN A 16 5.31 -0.63 3.65
C ASN A 16 6.72 -0.42 3.08
N VAL A 17 6.87 -0.22 1.77
CA VAL A 17 8.20 0.00 1.15
C VAL A 17 8.62 1.48 1.19
N VAL A 18 7.67 2.41 1.28
CA VAL A 18 7.95 3.86 1.26
C VAL A 18 8.29 4.41 2.66
N HIS A 19 7.80 3.79 3.74
CA HIS A 19 8.02 4.30 5.10
C HIS A 19 9.39 3.98 5.71
N THR A 20 10.12 2.99 5.20
CA THR A 20 11.44 2.62 5.76
C THR A 20 12.60 3.51 5.30
N SER A 21 12.44 4.31 4.24
CA SER A 21 13.54 5.13 3.68
C SER A 21 13.50 6.62 4.04
N LEU A 22 12.45 7.11 4.72
CA LEU A 22 12.30 8.53 5.07
C LEU A 22 12.54 8.86 6.55
N ASN A 23 12.60 7.86 7.44
CA ASN A 23 12.72 8.09 8.88
C ASN A 23 14.17 8.09 9.43
N ALA A 24 15.18 7.96 8.57
CA ALA A 24 16.59 7.92 8.99
C ALA A 24 17.31 9.27 8.97
N ASN A 25 16.66 10.38 8.56
CA ASN A 25 17.33 11.66 8.31
C ASN A 25 16.74 12.88 9.04
N LEU A 26 15.88 12.71 10.05
CA LEU A 26 15.23 13.85 10.74
C LEU A 26 15.29 13.82 12.27
N THR A 27 16.26 13.12 12.86
CA THR A 27 16.56 13.22 14.29
C THR A 27 18.03 13.52 14.52
N LYS A 28 18.46 14.71 14.09
CA LYS A 28 19.69 15.37 14.56
C LYS A 28 19.60 16.83 14.15
N ASN A 29 19.02 17.64 15.05
CA ASN A 29 19.34 19.04 15.33
C ASN A 29 18.11 19.72 15.94
N LEU A 30 18.39 20.65 16.87
CA LEU A 30 17.46 21.51 17.63
C LEU A 30 17.03 20.93 18.99
N ASP A 31 18.02 20.79 19.87
CA ASP A 31 17.85 21.03 21.29
C ASP A 31 18.26 22.48 21.59
N GLY A 32 17.48 23.18 22.42
CA GLY A 32 17.87 24.46 23.00
C GLY A 32 16.86 25.61 22.89
N GLY A 33 16.00 25.72 23.91
CA GLY A 33 15.80 27.01 24.59
C GLY A 33 14.43 27.68 24.51
N GLY A 34 13.75 27.74 25.66
CA GLY A 34 12.92 28.87 26.06
C GLY A 34 11.42 28.60 26.20
N ASN A 35 10.91 28.68 27.44
CA ASN A 35 9.71 29.48 27.74
C ASN A 35 9.46 29.63 29.25
N ASP A 36 9.48 30.89 29.69
CA ASP A 36 8.77 31.42 30.85
C ASP A 36 7.26 31.45 30.58
N VAL A 37 6.42 30.97 31.52
CA VAL A 37 5.07 31.50 31.76
C VAL A 37 4.73 31.30 33.24
N ALA A 38 4.83 32.38 34.03
CA ALA A 38 4.21 32.48 35.35
C ALA A 38 2.83 33.15 35.21
N ASN A 39 1.83 32.48 35.77
CA ASN A 39 0.41 32.75 35.63
C ASN A 39 -0.13 33.67 36.75
N SER A 40 -1.25 34.31 36.44
CA SER A 40 -1.93 35.44 37.06
C SER A 40 -2.53 35.23 38.46
N GLN A 41 -2.67 36.30 39.26
CA GLN A 41 -3.86 36.51 40.12
C GLN A 41 -3.97 37.93 40.72
N ALA A 42 -5.23 38.40 40.82
CA ALA A 42 -5.80 39.45 41.69
C ALA A 42 -6.30 40.72 41.00
N MET A 43 -7.62 40.81 40.77
CA MET A 43 -8.44 42.02 40.99
C MET A 43 -9.91 41.79 40.63
N ILE A 44 -10.75 41.36 41.58
CA ILE A 44 -12.20 41.65 41.60
C ILE A 44 -12.67 41.68 43.06
N GLN A 45 -12.96 42.86 43.60
CA GLN A 45 -13.88 43.06 44.73
C GLN A 45 -14.37 44.51 44.72
N MET A 46 -15.63 44.76 44.34
CA MET A 46 -16.51 45.66 45.08
C MET A 46 -17.97 45.54 44.59
N GLU A 47 -18.88 45.79 45.54
CA GLU A 47 -20.32 46.05 45.41
C GLU A 47 -21.30 44.87 45.44
N ASN A 48 -21.96 44.69 46.60
CA ASN A 48 -23.35 45.12 46.80
C ASN A 48 -23.86 44.73 48.19
N THR A 49 -24.73 45.56 48.79
CA THR A 49 -26.05 45.20 49.38
C THR A 49 -26.49 46.16 50.51
N ILE A 50 -27.37 47.10 50.14
CA ILE A 50 -28.72 47.37 50.69
C ILE A 50 -28.92 47.52 52.22
N MET A 51 -29.16 48.78 52.62
CA MET A 51 -30.29 49.32 53.40
C MET A 51 -31.07 48.41 54.38
N THR A 52 -31.09 48.80 55.66
CA THR A 52 -32.21 48.51 56.56
C THR A 52 -32.59 49.76 57.36
N ARG A 53 -33.87 50.16 57.24
CA ARG A 53 -34.52 51.29 57.89
C ARG A 53 -34.56 51.13 59.42
N ARG A 54 -34.37 52.23 60.15
CA ARG A 54 -34.94 52.45 61.48
C ARG A 54 -35.50 53.87 61.59
N THR A 55 -36.78 53.95 61.94
CA THR A 55 -37.54 55.14 62.35
C THR A 55 -37.15 55.58 63.76
N PRO A 56 -37.07 56.89 64.05
CA PRO A 56 -37.12 57.37 65.43
C PRO A 56 -38.47 58.02 65.78
N SER A 57 -38.91 57.62 66.97
CA SER A 57 -39.97 58.15 67.82
C SER A 57 -39.94 59.66 68.02
N ILE A 58 -41.11 60.29 68.00
CA ILE A 58 -41.36 61.68 68.42
C ILE A 58 -41.53 61.71 69.95
N GLN A 59 -40.81 62.58 70.64
CA GLN A 59 -41.19 63.07 71.97
C GLN A 59 -41.35 64.58 71.96
N THR A 60 -42.48 65.00 72.49
CA THR A 60 -42.98 66.37 72.64
C THR A 60 -42.52 66.90 73.99
N THR A 61 -41.85 68.05 74.03
CA THR A 61 -41.76 68.89 75.24
C THR A 61 -41.99 70.35 74.88
N LEU A 62 -43.12 70.87 75.37
CA LEU A 62 -43.56 72.26 75.39
C LEU A 62 -42.66 73.08 76.34
N LEU A 63 -42.12 74.21 75.86
CA LEU A 63 -41.71 75.30 76.74
C LEU A 63 -41.97 76.65 76.05
N LYS A 64 -42.82 77.44 76.71
CA LYS A 64 -43.34 78.74 76.31
C LYS A 64 -42.28 79.84 76.42
N GLN A 65 -42.11 80.67 75.39
CA GLN A 65 -41.52 82.01 75.49
C GLN A 65 -42.21 83.00 74.53
N PRO A 66 -42.20 84.32 74.83
CA PRO A 66 -43.24 85.26 74.42
C PRO A 66 -43.05 85.86 73.02
N LEU A 67 -44.17 86.31 72.44
CA LEU A 67 -44.31 86.92 71.12
C LEU A 67 -43.31 88.07 70.88
N LYS A 68 -42.56 87.97 69.77
CA LYS A 68 -42.00 89.12 69.05
C LYS A 68 -42.75 89.26 67.73
N THR A 69 -43.25 90.47 67.49
CA THR A 69 -43.96 90.90 66.28
C THR A 69 -43.14 90.66 65.01
N PHE A 70 -43.68 89.91 64.04
CA PHE A 70 -43.11 89.72 62.72
C PHE A 70 -44.13 90.12 61.63
N LYS A 71 -43.72 90.97 60.70
CA LYS A 71 -44.51 91.41 59.53
C LYS A 71 -44.65 90.27 58.51
N PRO A 72 -45.74 90.20 57.73
CA PRO A 72 -46.05 89.02 56.92
C PRO A 72 -45.11 88.89 55.71
N PRO A 73 -44.58 87.68 55.40
CA PRO A 73 -44.04 87.42 54.08
C PRO A 73 -45.20 87.32 53.08
N THR A 74 -45.14 88.15 52.05
CA THR A 74 -45.94 88.02 50.84
C THR A 74 -45.73 86.62 50.25
N TRP A 75 -46.77 85.80 50.22
CA TRP A 75 -46.75 84.53 49.49
C TRP A 75 -46.62 84.84 48.00
N PRO A 76 -45.57 84.37 47.30
CA PRO A 76 -45.60 84.37 45.85
C PRO A 76 -46.75 83.45 45.40
N LEU A 77 -47.50 83.90 44.39
CA LEU A 77 -48.53 83.11 43.72
C LEU A 77 -48.00 81.69 43.41
N PRO A 78 -48.87 80.66 43.44
CA PRO A 78 -48.45 79.35 42.98
C PRO A 78 -48.05 79.46 41.52
N SER A 79 -46.77 79.20 41.27
CA SER A 79 -46.17 79.02 39.96
C SER A 79 -46.98 77.98 39.20
N THR A 80 -47.33 78.33 37.96
CA THR A 80 -47.93 77.45 36.96
C THR A 80 -47.28 76.07 37.02
N VAL A 81 -48.10 75.03 37.14
CA VAL A 81 -47.66 73.64 37.00
C VAL A 81 -46.95 73.53 35.65
N SER A 82 -45.67 73.18 35.67
CA SER A 82 -44.87 72.90 34.47
C SER A 82 -45.65 71.91 33.59
N GLU A 83 -45.90 72.27 32.33
CA GLU A 83 -46.60 71.41 31.37
C GLU A 83 -45.85 70.07 31.30
N PHE A 84 -46.52 69.01 31.78
CA PHE A 84 -45.99 67.66 31.72
C PHE A 84 -46.25 67.10 30.33
N TYR A 85 -45.22 67.14 29.47
CA TYR A 85 -45.27 66.62 28.10
C TYR A 85 -45.11 65.09 28.09
N SER A 86 -46.18 64.40 28.51
CA SER A 86 -46.23 62.94 28.58
C SER A 86 -45.84 62.23 27.27
N GLU A 87 -46.23 62.78 26.12
CA GLU A 87 -45.92 62.23 24.79
C GLU A 87 -44.42 62.22 24.46
N GLU A 88 -43.68 63.23 24.93
CA GLU A 88 -42.23 63.31 24.71
C GLU A 88 -41.48 62.28 25.55
N VAL A 89 -41.92 62.08 26.80
CA VAL A 89 -41.38 61.05 27.71
C VAL A 89 -41.64 59.65 27.14
N ILE A 90 -42.86 59.38 26.67
CA ILE A 90 -43.24 58.10 26.05
C ILE A 90 -42.40 57.84 24.79
N SER A 91 -42.29 58.85 23.91
CA SER A 91 -41.47 58.76 22.69
C SER A 91 -39.99 58.52 22.98
N ASN A 92 -39.45 59.13 24.04
CA ASN A 92 -38.06 58.93 24.45
C ASN A 92 -37.84 57.51 25.01
N CYS A 93 -38.76 57.00 25.83
CA CYS A 93 -38.70 55.61 26.32
C CYS A 93 -38.79 54.59 25.18
N GLN A 94 -39.65 54.80 24.19
CA GLN A 94 -39.75 53.95 23.01
C GLN A 94 -38.45 53.94 22.20
N ARG A 95 -37.83 55.11 22.01
CA ARG A 95 -36.55 55.25 21.30
C ARG A 95 -35.41 54.51 21.99
N GLU A 96 -35.30 54.63 23.31
CA GLU A 96 -34.29 53.92 24.08
C GLU A 96 -34.48 52.40 24.03
N TYR A 97 -35.74 51.94 24.08
CA TYR A 97 -36.07 50.52 23.93
C TYR A 97 -35.65 49.98 22.56
N VAL A 98 -36.00 50.67 21.46
CA VAL A 98 -35.57 50.31 20.10
C VAL A 98 -34.05 50.31 19.98
N SER A 99 -33.37 51.31 20.56
CA SER A 99 -31.91 51.41 20.56
C SER A 99 -31.24 50.24 21.30
N MET A 100 -31.82 49.79 22.42
CA MET A 100 -31.37 48.61 23.15
C MET A 100 -31.52 47.33 22.31
N LEU A 101 -32.68 47.11 21.70
CA LEU A 101 -32.93 45.95 20.85
C LEU A 101 -31.96 45.92 19.65
N TRP A 102 -31.73 47.06 19.01
CA TRP A 102 -30.77 47.17 17.91
C TRP A 102 -29.33 46.87 18.36
N ARG A 103 -28.87 47.42 19.50
CA ARG A 103 -27.54 47.12 20.04
C ARG A 103 -27.34 45.62 20.28
N ASN A 104 -28.35 44.96 20.84
CA ASN A 104 -28.31 43.52 21.08
C ASN A 104 -28.26 42.72 19.78
N LEU A 105 -29.10 43.06 18.80
CA LEU A 105 -29.09 42.40 17.50
C LEU A 105 -27.75 42.60 16.76
N LYS A 106 -27.24 43.84 16.73
CA LYS A 106 -25.94 44.16 16.14
C LYS A 106 -24.82 43.32 16.77
N GLN A 107 -24.84 43.17 18.09
CA GLN A 107 -23.88 42.36 18.80
C GLN A 107 -23.97 40.88 18.41
N GLN A 108 -25.18 40.33 18.29
CA GLN A 108 -25.38 38.94 17.85
C GLN A 108 -24.86 38.72 16.42
N ILE A 109 -25.16 39.65 15.51
CA ILE A 109 -24.64 39.61 14.13
C ILE A 109 -23.10 39.62 14.14
N SER A 110 -22.48 40.50 14.94
CA SER A 110 -21.01 40.58 15.01
C SER A 110 -20.32 39.35 15.60
N LYS A 111 -21.02 38.56 16.43
CA LYS A 111 -20.47 37.40 17.13
C LYS A 111 -20.73 36.08 16.39
N THR A 112 -21.65 36.07 15.44
CA THR A 112 -22.05 34.86 14.71
C THR A 112 -21.12 34.67 13.51
N SER A 113 -20.61 33.46 13.28
CA SER A 113 -19.84 33.14 12.08
C SER A 113 -20.75 33.11 10.84
N LEU A 114 -20.19 33.37 9.66
CA LEU A 114 -20.92 33.34 8.38
C LEU A 114 -21.69 32.02 8.16
N GLU A 115 -21.11 30.90 8.58
CA GLU A 115 -21.67 29.55 8.40
C GLU A 115 -22.92 29.31 9.24
N HIS A 116 -23.07 30.01 10.37
CA HIS A 116 -24.23 29.90 11.25
C HIS A 116 -25.19 31.08 11.11
N MET A 117 -24.87 32.05 10.24
CA MET A 117 -25.60 33.31 10.15
C MET A 117 -27.05 33.12 9.68
N SER A 118 -27.34 32.12 8.82
CA SER A 118 -28.73 31.79 8.42
C SER A 118 -29.63 31.38 9.60
N SER A 119 -29.06 30.83 10.68
CA SER A 119 -29.82 30.47 11.89
C SER A 119 -30.25 31.70 12.69
N LEU A 120 -29.49 32.80 12.61
CA LEU A 120 -29.78 34.06 13.29
C LEU A 120 -30.95 34.82 12.65
N ASN A 121 -31.26 34.57 11.37
CA ASN A 121 -32.31 35.25 10.61
C ASN A 121 -33.66 35.24 11.36
N LYS A 122 -34.08 34.06 11.83
CA LYS A 122 -35.33 33.89 12.59
C LYS A 122 -35.39 34.73 13.87
N HIS A 123 -34.24 34.93 14.54
CA HIS A 123 -34.16 35.77 15.73
C HIS A 123 -34.16 37.25 15.35
N ALA A 124 -33.40 37.62 14.31
CA ALA A 124 -33.36 38.98 13.79
C ALA A 124 -34.73 39.49 13.36
N THR A 125 -35.54 38.67 12.67
CA THR A 125 -36.91 39.02 12.29
C THR A 125 -37.77 39.38 13.50
N ARG A 126 -37.69 38.61 14.59
CA ARG A 126 -38.44 38.92 15.83
C ARG A 126 -38.03 40.25 16.46
N PHE A 127 -36.72 40.54 16.52
CA PHE A 127 -36.24 41.84 17.02
C PHE A 127 -36.76 42.99 16.14
N LEU A 128 -36.77 42.82 14.82
CA LEU A 128 -37.26 43.81 13.87
C LEU A 128 -38.78 44.02 13.96
N GLU A 129 -39.58 42.97 14.14
CA GLU A 129 -41.02 43.08 14.36
C GLU A 129 -41.34 43.88 15.63
N GLU A 130 -40.64 43.59 16.73
CA GLU A 130 -40.83 44.28 18.01
C GLU A 130 -40.47 45.77 17.90
N MET A 131 -39.32 46.09 17.28
CA MET A 131 -38.88 47.47 17.06
C MET A 131 -39.83 48.25 16.12
N GLY A 132 -40.33 47.60 15.06
CA GLY A 132 -41.24 48.20 14.09
C GLY A 132 -42.62 48.53 14.65
N SER A 133 -43.02 47.90 15.76
CA SER A 133 -44.26 48.24 16.45
C SER A 133 -44.22 49.59 17.19
N LYS A 134 -43.03 50.16 17.39
CA LYS A 134 -42.80 51.39 18.16
C LYS A 134 -42.30 52.57 17.34
N THR A 135 -41.59 52.32 16.25
CA THR A 135 -41.00 53.37 15.40
C THR A 135 -40.84 52.83 13.97
N ASP A 136 -40.90 53.70 12.97
CA ASP A 136 -40.56 53.32 11.59
C ASP A 136 -39.08 52.91 11.49
N ILE A 137 -38.86 51.64 11.15
CA ILE A 137 -37.54 51.05 10.95
C ILE A 137 -37.38 50.43 9.54
N SER A 138 -38.20 50.85 8.57
CA SER A 138 -38.27 50.24 7.25
C SER A 138 -36.90 50.15 6.56
N ALA A 139 -36.07 51.19 6.71
CA ALA A 139 -34.70 51.22 6.20
C ALA A 139 -33.80 50.13 6.83
N LEU A 140 -33.92 49.91 8.14
CA LEU A 140 -33.15 48.88 8.85
C LEU A 140 -33.61 47.47 8.48
N GLN A 141 -34.93 47.28 8.38
CA GLN A 141 -35.50 46.01 7.93
C GLN A 141 -35.02 45.63 6.53
N GLY A 142 -35.01 46.58 5.60
CA GLY A 142 -34.45 46.38 4.25
C GLY A 142 -32.98 45.95 4.29
N LEU A 143 -32.16 46.65 5.07
CA LEU A 143 -30.73 46.34 5.21
C LEU A 143 -30.49 44.92 5.75
N ILE A 144 -31.19 44.54 6.83
CA ILE A 144 -31.04 43.23 7.47
C ILE A 144 -31.55 42.11 6.55
N LYS A 145 -32.64 42.35 5.82
CA LYS A 145 -33.15 41.39 4.85
C LYS A 145 -32.12 41.10 3.75
N THR A 146 -31.60 42.15 3.11
CA THR A 146 -30.55 42.01 2.09
C THR A 146 -29.29 41.36 2.63
N PHE A 147 -28.92 41.64 3.89
CA PHE A 147 -27.81 40.95 4.54
C PHE A 147 -28.02 39.43 4.60
N PHE A 148 -29.18 38.95 5.07
CA PHE A 148 -29.43 37.50 5.16
C PHE A 148 -29.58 36.83 3.77
N GLU A 149 -30.15 37.51 2.78
CA GLU A 149 -30.19 37.04 1.39
C GLU A 149 -28.76 36.85 0.81
N ASN A 150 -27.85 37.78 1.13
CA ASN A 150 -26.43 37.67 0.74
C ASN A 150 -25.72 36.50 1.44
N ILE A 151 -26.04 36.22 2.70
CA ILE A 151 -25.51 35.07 3.45
C ILE A 151 -25.94 33.75 2.81
N GLU A 152 -27.22 33.61 2.48
CA GLU A 152 -27.73 32.40 1.82
C GLU A 152 -27.07 32.18 0.46
N THR A 153 -26.90 33.26 -0.31
CA THR A 153 -26.17 33.23 -1.59
C THR A 153 -24.71 32.83 -1.39
N TYR A 154 -24.01 33.41 -0.42
CA TYR A 154 -22.61 33.07 -0.08
C TYR A 154 -22.48 31.59 0.29
N ASN A 155 -23.33 31.09 1.17
CA ASN A 155 -23.29 29.69 1.61
C ASN A 155 -23.59 28.74 0.45
N SER A 156 -24.54 29.07 -0.43
CA SER A 156 -24.83 28.30 -1.64
C SER A 156 -23.63 28.25 -2.60
N VAL A 157 -22.96 29.40 -2.80
CA VAL A 157 -21.78 29.49 -3.66
C VAL A 157 -20.61 28.70 -3.05
N LYS A 158 -20.36 28.84 -1.74
CA LYS A 158 -19.34 28.09 -1.02
C LYS A 158 -19.56 26.58 -1.15
N ALA A 159 -20.78 26.11 -0.88
CA ALA A 159 -21.13 24.70 -1.04
C ALA A 159 -20.94 24.18 -2.48
N SER A 160 -21.12 25.03 -3.49
CA SER A 160 -20.84 24.67 -4.89
C SER A 160 -19.35 24.49 -5.21
N PHE A 161 -18.47 24.97 -4.33
CA PHE A 161 -17.02 24.81 -4.40
C PHE A 161 -16.49 23.70 -3.49
N ASP A 162 -17.30 23.18 -2.56
CA ASP A 162 -16.89 22.06 -1.72
C ASP A 162 -16.52 20.85 -2.59
N GLY A 163 -15.37 20.24 -2.30
CA GLY A 163 -14.81 19.13 -3.07
C GLY A 163 -14.14 19.54 -4.39
N LYS A 164 -14.19 20.82 -4.80
CA LYS A 164 -13.37 21.31 -5.91
C LYS A 164 -11.96 21.63 -5.41
N MET A 165 -11.00 21.15 -6.18
CA MET A 165 -9.59 21.41 -5.96
C MET A 165 -9.20 22.78 -6.57
N THR A 166 -8.19 23.44 -5.98
CA THR A 166 -7.60 24.65 -6.58
C THR A 166 -6.83 24.29 -7.86
N GLN A 167 -6.74 25.22 -8.81
CA GLN A 167 -6.03 24.99 -10.08
C GLN A 167 -4.59 24.50 -9.85
N GLU A 168 -3.87 25.14 -8.94
CA GLU A 168 -2.49 24.78 -8.58
C GLU A 168 -2.39 23.34 -8.08
N SER A 169 -3.30 22.93 -7.20
CA SER A 169 -3.29 21.57 -6.68
C SER A 169 -3.68 20.54 -7.76
N TYR A 170 -4.54 20.90 -8.72
CA TYR A 170 -4.92 20.04 -9.84
C TYR A 170 -3.72 19.81 -10.77
N GLU A 171 -3.05 20.89 -11.17
CA GLU A 171 -1.87 20.84 -12.04
C GLU A 171 -0.71 20.10 -11.37
N GLY A 172 -0.46 20.36 -10.09
CA GLY A 172 0.58 19.68 -9.32
C GLY A 172 0.33 18.16 -9.20
N LEU A 173 -0.90 17.76 -8.87
CA LEU A 173 -1.27 16.35 -8.78
C LEU A 173 -1.21 15.65 -10.14
N LEU A 174 -1.71 16.31 -11.20
CA LEU A 174 -1.68 15.77 -12.56
C LEU A 174 -0.24 15.58 -13.05
N SER A 175 0.60 16.60 -12.90
CA SER A 175 2.01 16.56 -13.30
C SER A 175 2.78 15.45 -12.57
N THR A 176 2.60 15.35 -11.25
CA THR A 176 3.24 14.30 -10.44
C THR A 176 2.78 12.91 -10.86
N THR A 177 1.47 12.73 -11.07
CA THR A 177 0.90 11.44 -11.47
C THR A 177 1.38 11.03 -12.86
N GLN A 178 1.44 11.97 -13.81
CA GLN A 178 1.96 11.72 -15.16
C GLN A 178 3.46 11.37 -15.15
N GLN A 179 4.25 12.03 -14.30
CA GLN A 179 5.66 11.70 -14.15
C GLN A 179 5.86 10.30 -13.57
N ASN A 180 5.09 9.94 -12.55
CA ASN A 180 5.13 8.61 -11.95
C ASN A 180 4.71 7.53 -12.96
N LEU A 181 3.67 7.78 -13.76
CA LEU A 181 3.25 6.89 -14.83
C LEU A 181 4.40 6.62 -15.81
N ARG A 182 5.07 7.66 -16.30
CA ARG A 182 6.21 7.51 -17.23
C ARG A 182 7.37 6.69 -16.65
N ILE A 183 7.66 6.86 -15.37
CA ILE A 183 8.71 6.07 -14.69
C ILE A 183 8.32 4.60 -14.65
N ILE A 184 7.06 4.31 -14.28
CA ILE A 184 6.56 2.94 -14.19
C ILE A 184 6.52 2.29 -15.57
N GLU A 185 6.06 2.99 -16.61
CA GLU A 185 6.04 2.49 -18.00
C GLU A 185 7.45 2.15 -18.51
N MET A 186 8.45 2.97 -18.17
CA MET A 186 9.84 2.69 -18.53
C MET A 186 10.36 1.43 -17.84
N GLN A 187 10.07 1.28 -16.54
CA GLN A 187 10.45 0.08 -15.78
C GLN A 187 9.72 -1.18 -16.29
N GLU A 188 8.44 -1.07 -16.64
CA GLU A 188 7.68 -2.16 -17.26
C GLU A 188 8.34 -2.59 -18.57
N GLN A 189 8.72 -1.65 -19.43
CA GLN A 189 9.35 -1.94 -20.71
C GLN A 189 10.73 -2.63 -20.56
N GLU A 190 11.51 -2.27 -19.54
CA GLU A 190 12.76 -2.96 -19.19
C GLU A 190 12.51 -4.38 -18.71
N GLN A 191 11.49 -4.58 -17.88
CA GLN A 191 11.10 -5.92 -17.40
C GLN A 191 10.61 -6.80 -18.55
N VAL A 192 9.80 -6.27 -19.48
CA VAL A 192 9.35 -6.99 -20.68
C VAL A 192 10.54 -7.49 -21.48
N LYS A 193 11.52 -6.63 -21.78
CA LYS A 193 12.74 -7.03 -22.50
C LYS A 193 13.53 -8.11 -21.77
N SER A 194 13.64 -7.99 -20.44
CA SER A 194 14.33 -9.00 -19.64
C SER A 194 13.59 -10.35 -19.66
N VAL A 195 12.26 -10.35 -19.65
CA VAL A 195 11.46 -11.58 -19.74
C VAL A 195 11.63 -12.20 -21.12
N GLU A 196 11.52 -11.43 -22.19
CA GLU A 196 11.72 -11.90 -23.58
C GLU A 196 13.11 -12.53 -23.77
N ASP A 197 14.16 -11.93 -23.21
CA ASP A 197 15.52 -12.48 -23.25
C ASP A 197 15.62 -13.81 -22.50
N LEU A 198 15.06 -13.90 -21.29
CA LEU A 198 15.03 -15.14 -20.52
C LEU A 198 14.23 -16.24 -21.22
N GLU A 199 13.09 -15.93 -21.82
CA GLU A 199 12.29 -16.88 -22.61
C GLU A 199 13.07 -17.42 -23.82
N SER A 200 13.82 -16.55 -24.50
CA SER A 200 14.73 -16.94 -25.59
C SER A 200 15.84 -17.87 -25.08
N GLN A 201 16.48 -17.55 -23.96
CA GLN A 201 17.52 -18.39 -23.35
C GLN A 201 16.97 -19.76 -22.93
N ILE A 202 15.78 -19.80 -22.30
CA ILE A 202 15.11 -21.06 -21.92
C ILE A 202 14.85 -21.91 -23.16
N THR A 203 14.37 -21.31 -24.24
CA THR A 203 14.10 -22.01 -25.50
C THR A 203 15.40 -22.58 -26.11
N GLN A 204 16.49 -21.80 -26.10
CA GLN A 204 17.79 -22.26 -26.59
C GLN A 204 18.35 -23.41 -25.77
N LEU A 205 18.26 -23.31 -24.43
CA LEU A 205 18.69 -24.39 -23.53
C LEU A 205 17.87 -25.65 -23.72
N GLY A 206 16.55 -25.55 -23.87
CA GLY A 206 15.67 -26.69 -24.15
C GLY A 206 16.00 -27.38 -25.48
N ASN A 207 16.31 -26.60 -26.52
CA ASN A 207 16.78 -27.16 -27.79
C ASN A 207 18.12 -27.89 -27.61
N LYS A 208 19.05 -27.32 -26.83
CA LYS A 208 20.35 -27.95 -26.57
C LYS A 208 20.23 -29.23 -25.76
N GLU A 209 19.33 -29.26 -24.78
CA GLU A 209 19.02 -30.45 -23.99
C GLU A 209 18.49 -31.57 -24.90
N THR A 210 17.57 -31.25 -25.82
CA THR A 210 17.01 -32.20 -26.78
C THR A 210 18.10 -32.76 -27.70
N GLU A 211 18.97 -31.91 -28.26
CA GLU A 211 20.09 -32.33 -29.10
C GLU A 211 21.05 -33.27 -28.35
N LEU A 212 21.40 -32.94 -27.10
CA LEU A 212 22.28 -33.78 -26.28
C LEU A 212 21.64 -35.13 -25.96
N LYS A 213 20.32 -35.16 -25.75
CA LYS A 213 19.60 -36.41 -25.51
C LYS A 213 19.62 -37.32 -26.73
N GLU A 214 19.40 -36.77 -27.93
CA GLU A 214 19.49 -37.51 -29.20
C GLU A 214 20.91 -38.07 -29.41
N GLN A 215 21.95 -37.27 -29.14
CA GLN A 215 23.34 -37.72 -29.21
C GLN A 215 23.63 -38.87 -28.22
N LEU A 216 23.09 -38.79 -27.00
CA LEU A 216 23.23 -39.83 -26.00
C LEU A 216 22.56 -41.15 -26.42
N GLU A 217 21.35 -41.08 -26.96
CA GLU A 217 20.62 -42.24 -27.47
C GLU A 217 21.39 -42.93 -28.61
N HIS A 218 21.92 -42.14 -29.55
CA HIS A 218 22.75 -42.65 -30.64
C HIS A 218 24.03 -43.32 -30.13
N LEU A 219 24.74 -42.73 -29.16
CA LEU A 219 25.93 -43.33 -28.55
C LEU A 219 25.61 -44.63 -27.81
N CYS A 220 24.46 -44.72 -27.14
CA CYS A 220 24.01 -45.95 -26.49
C CYS A 220 23.78 -47.07 -27.51
N ALA A 221 23.11 -46.76 -28.63
CA ALA A 221 22.91 -47.73 -29.71
C ALA A 221 24.25 -48.22 -30.31
N GLN A 222 25.20 -47.32 -30.58
CA GLN A 222 26.52 -47.70 -31.07
C GLN A 222 27.29 -48.58 -30.09
N ARG A 223 27.21 -48.29 -28.79
CA ARG A 223 27.84 -49.10 -27.75
C ARG A 223 27.24 -50.51 -27.73
N GLU A 224 25.92 -50.62 -27.83
CA GLU A 224 25.22 -51.92 -27.83
C GLU A 224 25.59 -52.76 -29.05
N GLU A 225 25.62 -52.15 -30.23
CA GLU A 225 26.08 -52.80 -31.47
C GLU A 225 27.51 -53.33 -31.32
N LYS A 226 28.45 -52.47 -30.89
CA LYS A 226 29.85 -52.87 -30.69
C LYS A 226 30.00 -53.97 -29.64
N THR A 227 29.18 -53.94 -28.59
CA THR A 227 29.18 -54.97 -27.54
C THR A 227 28.72 -56.32 -28.09
N MET A 228 27.66 -56.32 -28.92
CA MET A 228 27.18 -57.52 -29.60
C MET A 228 28.26 -58.12 -30.51
N VAL A 229 28.89 -57.28 -31.35
CA VAL A 229 29.97 -57.72 -32.25
C VAL A 229 31.16 -58.26 -31.46
N LEU A 230 31.58 -57.58 -30.39
CA LEU A 230 32.68 -58.03 -29.54
C LEU A 230 32.41 -59.41 -28.92
N ASN A 231 31.19 -59.63 -28.43
CA ASN A 231 30.79 -60.93 -27.88
C ASN A 231 30.81 -62.02 -28.94
N GLN A 232 30.32 -61.75 -30.16
CA GLN A 232 30.37 -62.68 -31.27
C GLN A 232 31.83 -63.03 -31.64
N SER A 233 32.70 -62.04 -31.75
CA SER A 233 34.13 -62.26 -32.01
C SER A 233 34.81 -63.07 -30.91
N ARG A 234 34.46 -62.83 -29.63
CA ARG A 234 34.99 -63.61 -28.50
C ARG A 234 34.59 -65.08 -28.58
N GLU A 235 33.36 -65.39 -28.96
CA GLU A 235 32.92 -66.78 -29.15
C GLU A 235 33.61 -67.46 -30.33
N ILE A 236 33.80 -66.75 -31.45
CA ILE A 236 34.58 -67.27 -32.59
C ILE A 236 36.02 -67.57 -32.18
N LEU A 237 36.66 -66.63 -31.48
CA LEU A 237 38.03 -66.80 -30.99
C LEU A 237 38.15 -68.02 -30.06
N LYS A 238 37.18 -68.19 -29.15
CA LYS A 238 37.16 -69.34 -28.23
C LYS A 238 37.08 -70.66 -28.98
N LYS A 239 36.26 -70.75 -30.03
CA LYS A 239 36.18 -71.95 -30.88
C LYS A 239 37.51 -72.23 -31.59
N ALA A 240 38.12 -71.21 -32.19
CA ALA A 240 39.41 -71.35 -32.86
C ALA A 240 40.53 -71.77 -31.90
N GLN A 241 40.54 -71.25 -30.67
CA GLN A 241 41.51 -71.64 -29.65
C GLN A 241 41.38 -73.12 -29.26
N VAL A 242 40.15 -73.64 -29.15
CA VAL A 242 39.89 -75.06 -28.89
C VAL A 242 40.42 -75.93 -30.05
N GLU A 243 40.15 -75.52 -31.29
CA GLU A 243 40.62 -76.24 -32.49
C GLU A 243 42.15 -76.25 -32.58
N VAL A 244 42.80 -75.10 -32.37
CA VAL A 244 44.27 -75.01 -32.34
C VAL A 244 44.87 -75.88 -31.26
N ALA A 245 44.27 -75.93 -30.06
CA ALA A 245 44.73 -76.79 -28.99
C ALA A 245 44.63 -78.28 -29.37
N GLY A 246 43.52 -78.68 -30.01
CA GLY A 246 43.32 -80.04 -30.50
C GLY A 246 44.35 -80.45 -31.56
N LEU A 247 44.59 -79.59 -32.55
CA LEU A 247 45.61 -79.85 -33.58
C LEU A 247 47.02 -79.92 -33.01
N ARG A 248 47.35 -79.10 -32.00
CA ARG A 248 48.64 -79.18 -31.30
C ARG A 248 48.81 -80.52 -30.60
N GLU A 249 47.76 -81.02 -29.95
CA GLU A 249 47.78 -82.33 -29.28
C GLU A 249 47.94 -83.47 -30.31
N GLU A 250 47.26 -83.37 -31.45
CA GLU A 250 47.38 -84.36 -32.54
C GLU A 250 48.78 -84.39 -33.15
N ILE A 251 49.36 -83.22 -33.44
CA ILE A 251 50.76 -83.11 -33.89
C ILE A 251 51.69 -83.77 -32.88
N GLN A 252 51.53 -83.50 -31.58
CA GLN A 252 52.35 -84.11 -30.55
C GLN A 252 52.22 -85.65 -30.52
N LYS A 253 51.01 -86.20 -30.75
CA LYS A 253 50.82 -87.66 -30.88
C LYS A 253 51.56 -88.23 -32.09
N ILE A 254 51.49 -87.54 -33.23
CA ILE A 254 52.19 -87.95 -34.47
C ILE A 254 53.71 -87.87 -34.30
N GLU A 255 54.23 -86.81 -33.67
CA GLU A 255 55.66 -86.63 -33.41
C GLU A 255 56.24 -87.73 -32.51
N ASN A 256 55.47 -88.18 -31.52
CA ASN A 256 55.88 -89.25 -30.59
C ASN A 256 55.65 -90.67 -31.14
N THR A 257 55.02 -90.82 -32.31
CA THR A 257 54.81 -92.14 -32.92
C THR A 257 56.13 -92.64 -33.53
N PRO A 258 56.64 -93.83 -33.17
CA PRO A 258 57.86 -94.38 -33.74
C PRO A 258 57.78 -94.44 -35.27
N ARG A 259 58.84 -93.98 -35.93
CA ARG A 259 58.93 -93.94 -37.40
C ARG A 259 59.87 -95.03 -37.87
N LEU A 260 59.47 -95.76 -38.91
CA LEU A 260 60.39 -96.61 -39.65
C LEU A 260 61.48 -95.73 -40.24
N SER A 261 62.73 -96.15 -40.07
CA SER A 261 63.85 -95.53 -40.77
C SER A 261 63.85 -95.95 -42.24
N GLU A 262 64.56 -95.19 -43.07
CA GLU A 262 64.77 -95.53 -44.49
C GLU A 262 65.36 -96.94 -44.65
N GLU A 263 66.22 -97.38 -43.72
CA GLU A 263 66.81 -98.72 -43.75
C GLU A 263 65.77 -99.79 -43.39
N ASP A 264 64.90 -99.54 -42.40
CA ASP A 264 63.80 -100.47 -42.08
C ASP A 264 62.89 -100.71 -43.29
N VAL A 265 62.58 -99.64 -44.04
CA VAL A 265 61.79 -99.72 -45.28
C VAL A 265 62.52 -100.52 -46.36
N LYS A 266 63.83 -100.32 -46.52
CA LYS A 266 64.65 -101.10 -47.49
C LYS A 266 64.74 -102.57 -47.11
N VAL A 267 64.90 -102.89 -45.81
CA VAL A 267 64.93 -104.26 -45.31
C VAL A 267 63.59 -104.93 -45.59
N LEU A 268 62.47 -104.27 -45.26
CA LEU A 268 61.14 -104.77 -45.58
C LEU A 268 60.95 -105.01 -47.08
N GLY A 269 61.35 -104.07 -47.94
CA GLY A 269 61.23 -104.24 -49.40
C GLY A 269 62.15 -105.31 -50.00
N LYS A 270 63.29 -105.64 -49.37
CA LYS A 270 64.08 -106.83 -49.74
C LYS A 270 63.37 -108.10 -49.32
N MET A 271 62.83 -108.12 -48.11
CA MET A 271 62.13 -109.27 -47.55
C MET A 271 60.83 -109.57 -48.32
N GLU A 272 60.10 -108.53 -48.73
CA GLU A 272 58.93 -108.62 -49.61
C GLU A 272 59.29 -109.23 -50.96
N ARG A 273 60.35 -108.73 -51.64
CA ARG A 273 60.80 -109.31 -52.91
C ARG A 273 61.24 -110.76 -52.79
N LEU A 274 61.93 -111.12 -51.70
CA LEU A 274 62.30 -112.52 -51.45
C LEU A 274 61.05 -113.39 -51.29
N LEU A 275 60.05 -112.92 -50.54
CA LEU A 275 58.79 -113.65 -50.39
C LEU A 275 58.01 -113.75 -51.71
N GLU A 276 58.04 -112.73 -52.57
CA GLU A 276 57.46 -112.78 -53.92
C GLU A 276 58.22 -113.76 -54.82
N GLU A 277 59.55 -113.79 -54.75
CA GLU A 277 60.38 -114.78 -55.46
C GLU A 277 60.06 -116.20 -54.99
N ASP A 278 60.03 -116.45 -53.67
CA ASP A 278 59.64 -117.73 -53.07
C ASP A 278 58.21 -118.12 -53.50
N GLN A 279 57.26 -117.17 -53.51
CA GLN A 279 55.89 -117.41 -53.94
C GLN A 279 55.82 -117.78 -55.43
N ASN A 280 56.59 -117.10 -56.29
CA ASN A 280 56.65 -117.39 -57.72
C ASN A 280 57.33 -118.73 -57.99
N GLU A 281 58.39 -119.06 -57.24
CA GLU A 281 59.06 -120.36 -57.33
C GLU A 281 58.11 -121.48 -56.89
N LEU A 282 57.43 -121.34 -55.75
CA LEU A 282 56.39 -122.29 -55.31
C LEU A 282 55.23 -122.40 -56.29
N SER A 283 54.84 -121.30 -56.94
CA SER A 283 53.76 -121.28 -57.94
C SER A 283 54.17 -121.93 -59.27
N SER A 284 55.46 -121.87 -59.61
CA SER A 284 56.05 -122.53 -60.78
C SER A 284 56.61 -123.92 -60.47
N PHE A 285 56.54 -124.34 -59.20
CA PHE A 285 57.02 -125.64 -58.74
C PHE A 285 56.08 -126.76 -59.20
N GLN A 286 56.52 -127.53 -60.19
CA GLN A 286 55.91 -128.80 -60.56
C GLN A 286 56.52 -129.92 -59.72
N PHE A 287 55.71 -130.49 -58.83
CA PHE A 287 56.16 -131.51 -57.86
C PHE A 287 56.69 -132.79 -58.53
N PHE A 288 56.27 -133.04 -59.77
CA PHE A 288 56.84 -133.99 -60.72
C PHE A 288 56.63 -133.38 -62.11
N GLY A 289 57.58 -133.59 -63.04
CA GLY A 289 57.49 -133.07 -64.41
C GLY A 289 56.20 -133.43 -65.15
#